data_AF-A0A455CA27-F1
#
_entry.id   AF-A0A455CA27-F1
#
_cell.length_a   1.000
_cell.length_b   1.000
_cell.length_c   1.000
_cell.angle_alpha   90.00
_cell.angle_beta   90.00
_cell.angle_gamma   90.00
#
_symmetry.space_group_name_H-M   'P 1'
#
loop_
_entity.id
_entity.type
_entity.pdbx_description
1 polymer ?
#
loop_
_entity_poly.entity_id
_entity_poly.type
_entity_poly.pdbx_seq_one_letter_code
_entity_poly.pdbx_strand_id
1 'polypeptide(L)'
;MTIRHQGQQYRPRMAFLRKIEALVKDMQDPEMGVRVQSQKVTAVSAPHAMTGSDVLQWISQRLWVSSLEAQNLGNFIVKYGYIYPLQDPKNLVLKPDGSLYQFQTPYFWPTQQWPAEDTDYAIYLAKRNIKKKGILEEYEKENYNFLNRKINYKWEFVIMQAQEQHRAGKERNKADRYALDCQEKAYWLVHRCPPGMNDVLDYGLDRVTNPNEVQVKQATIDDGWPIS
;
A
#
# COMPACT_ATOMS: atom_id res chain seq x y z
N MET A 1 6.43 18.31 38.55
CA MET A 1 5.45 18.45 37.46
C MET A 1 6.14 18.10 36.16
N THR A 2 5.92 16.90 35.64
CA THR A 2 6.39 16.48 34.32
C THR A 2 5.48 17.13 33.29
N ILE A 3 6.03 18.02 32.47
CA ILE A 3 5.35 18.60 31.32
C ILE A 3 5.04 17.45 30.36
N ARG A 4 3.82 16.90 30.40
CA ARG A 4 3.36 15.98 29.36
C ARG A 4 3.28 16.82 28.09
N HIS A 5 4.11 16.53 27.10
CA HIS A 5 3.91 17.05 25.74
C HIS A 5 2.52 16.58 25.27
N GLN A 6 1.49 17.43 25.43
CA GLN A 6 0.11 17.16 25.00
C GLN A 6 -0.04 17.33 23.47
N GLY A 7 0.97 16.92 22.69
CA GLY A 7 0.87 16.87 21.24
C GLY A 7 0.05 15.66 20.79
N GLN A 8 -0.51 15.73 19.59
CA GLN A 8 -1.08 14.56 18.94
C GLN A 8 0.06 13.64 18.46
N GLN A 9 -0.02 12.34 18.74
CA GLN A 9 1.09 11.38 18.52
C GLN A 9 0.67 10.07 17.86
N TYR A 10 -0.64 9.77 17.80
CA TYR A 10 -1.14 8.46 17.39
C TYR A 10 -2.02 8.52 16.15
N ARG A 11 -1.75 7.65 15.18
CA ARG A 11 -2.60 7.52 13.99
C ARG A 11 -4.04 7.16 14.38
N PRO A 12 -5.07 7.70 13.69
CA PRO A 12 -6.46 7.39 13.96
C PRO A 12 -6.82 5.94 13.60
N ARG A 13 -8.01 5.49 14.05
CA ARG A 13 -8.57 4.21 13.60
C ARG A 13 -8.93 4.27 12.12
N MET A 14 -8.57 3.23 11.38
CA MET A 14 -8.83 3.08 9.94
C MET A 14 -9.68 1.84 9.69
N ALA A 15 -10.91 1.84 10.22
CA ALA A 15 -11.82 0.68 10.17
C ALA A 15 -12.17 0.23 8.73
N PHE A 16 -12.03 1.15 7.76
CA PHE A 16 -12.30 0.87 6.34
C PHE A 16 -11.29 -0.12 5.74
N LEU A 17 -10.05 -0.20 6.25
CA LEU A 17 -9.02 -1.11 5.70
C LEU A 17 -9.52 -2.55 5.70
N ARG A 18 -9.96 -3.06 6.85
CA ARG A 18 -10.51 -4.41 6.98
C ARG A 18 -11.72 -4.68 6.08
N LYS A 19 -12.53 -3.65 5.81
CA LYS A 19 -13.70 -3.77 4.93
C LYS A 19 -13.28 -3.92 3.47
N ILE A 20 -12.29 -3.14 3.03
CA ILE A 20 -11.74 -3.26 1.68
C ILE A 20 -10.98 -4.59 1.53
N GLU A 21 -10.15 -4.96 2.50
CA GLU A 21 -9.43 -6.25 2.51
C GLU A 21 -10.38 -7.45 2.38
N ALA A 22 -11.51 -7.43 3.09
CA ALA A 22 -12.53 -8.48 2.96
C ALA A 22 -13.11 -8.53 1.55
N LEU A 23 -13.47 -7.38 0.97
CA LEU A 23 -13.99 -7.31 -0.39
C LEU A 23 -12.94 -7.77 -1.42
N VAL A 24 -11.67 -7.41 -1.25
CA VAL A 24 -10.58 -7.83 -2.15
C VAL A 24 -10.35 -9.34 -2.07
N LYS A 25 -10.49 -9.95 -0.89
CA LYS A 25 -10.46 -11.41 -0.75
C LYS A 25 -11.61 -12.07 -1.50
N ASP A 26 -12.82 -11.53 -1.40
CA ASP A 26 -13.96 -12.01 -2.20
C ASP A 26 -13.70 -11.85 -3.71
N MET A 27 -13.06 -10.76 -4.14
CA MET A 27 -12.66 -10.55 -5.54
C MET A 27 -11.63 -11.58 -6.03
N GLN A 28 -10.84 -12.15 -5.12
CA GLN A 28 -9.82 -13.16 -5.41
C GLN A 28 -10.34 -14.60 -5.32
N ASP A 29 -11.64 -14.78 -5.02
CA ASP A 29 -12.23 -16.11 -4.92
C ASP A 29 -12.10 -16.88 -6.26
N PRO A 30 -11.63 -18.14 -6.27
CA PRO A 30 -11.42 -18.89 -7.51
C PRO A 30 -12.68 -19.17 -8.33
N GLU A 31 -13.85 -19.21 -7.70
CA GLU A 31 -15.12 -19.59 -8.34
C GLU A 31 -16.02 -18.37 -8.56
N MET A 32 -16.10 -17.50 -7.56
CA MET A 32 -17.01 -16.36 -7.51
C MET A 32 -16.31 -15.02 -7.70
N GLY A 33 -14.98 -14.99 -7.82
CA GLY A 33 -14.18 -13.77 -7.90
C GLY A 33 -14.14 -13.12 -9.30
N VAL A 34 -13.28 -12.11 -9.44
CA VAL A 34 -13.06 -11.41 -10.72
C VAL A 34 -12.33 -12.35 -11.68
N ARG A 35 -12.77 -12.36 -12.94
CA ARG A 35 -12.10 -13.17 -13.98
C ARG A 35 -10.68 -12.65 -14.19
N VAL A 36 -9.71 -13.54 -14.00
CA VAL A 36 -8.29 -13.28 -14.24
C VAL A 36 -7.77 -14.13 -15.39
N GLN A 37 -6.90 -13.55 -16.22
CA GLN A 37 -6.30 -14.22 -17.36
C GLN A 37 -4.83 -13.82 -17.50
N SER A 38 -4.03 -14.70 -18.11
CA SER A 38 -2.67 -14.35 -18.51
C SER A 38 -2.74 -13.44 -19.73
N GLN A 39 -2.28 -12.21 -19.59
CA GLN A 39 -2.31 -11.23 -20.67
C GLN A 39 -0.92 -10.68 -20.97
N LYS A 40 -0.63 -10.46 -22.26
CA LYS A 40 0.65 -9.89 -22.68
C LYS A 40 0.63 -8.37 -22.46
N VAL A 41 1.45 -7.88 -21.54
CA VAL A 41 1.64 -6.44 -21.31
C VAL A 41 3.00 -6.04 -21.84
N THR A 42 3.03 -5.22 -22.89
CA THR A 42 4.26 -4.85 -23.62
C THR A 42 5.04 -6.09 -24.11
N ALA A 43 6.17 -6.40 -23.47
CA ALA A 43 7.07 -7.51 -23.81
C ALA A 43 7.10 -8.65 -22.77
N VAL A 44 6.24 -8.61 -21.75
CA VAL A 44 6.19 -9.60 -20.65
C VAL A 44 4.75 -10.09 -20.48
N SER A 45 4.58 -11.40 -20.25
CA SER A 45 3.27 -11.94 -19.88
C SER A 45 2.99 -11.62 -18.42
N ALA A 46 1.89 -10.92 -18.15
CA ALA A 46 1.40 -10.64 -16.81
C ALA A 46 0.41 -11.76 -16.42
N PRO A 47 0.78 -12.68 -15.50
CA PRO A 47 -0.13 -13.71 -15.05
C PRO A 47 -1.23 -13.08 -14.18
N HIS A 48 -2.42 -13.67 -14.18
CA HIS A 48 -3.55 -13.25 -13.34
C HIS A 48 -3.94 -11.77 -13.47
N ALA A 49 -3.90 -11.22 -14.69
CA ALA A 49 -4.38 -9.87 -14.96
C ALA A 49 -5.91 -9.86 -15.13
N MET A 50 -6.55 -8.78 -14.69
CA MET A 50 -7.99 -8.53 -14.85
C MET A 50 -8.22 -7.24 -15.62
N THR A 51 -9.32 -7.14 -16.36
CA THR A 51 -9.70 -5.87 -17.00
C THR A 51 -10.45 -4.97 -16.02
N GLY A 52 -10.36 -3.66 -16.21
CA GLY A 52 -11.10 -2.72 -15.38
C GLY A 52 -12.62 -2.83 -15.57
N SER A 53 -13.09 -3.19 -16.77
CA SER A 53 -14.49 -3.57 -17.01
C SER A 53 -14.94 -4.76 -16.17
N ASP A 54 -14.14 -5.83 -16.10
CA ASP A 54 -14.48 -7.03 -15.30
C ASP A 54 -14.56 -6.71 -13.81
N VAL A 55 -13.61 -5.90 -13.30
CA VAL A 55 -13.61 -5.44 -11.90
C VAL A 55 -14.87 -4.62 -11.60
N LEU A 56 -15.20 -3.64 -12.45
CA LEU A 56 -16.38 -2.78 -12.24
C LEU A 56 -17.67 -3.60 -12.26
N GLN A 57 -17.81 -4.51 -13.24
CA GLN A 57 -18.96 -5.38 -13.36
C GLN A 57 -19.10 -6.27 -12.13
N TRP A 58 -18.01 -6.86 -11.65
CA TRP A 58 -18.01 -7.72 -10.47
C TRP A 58 -18.46 -6.96 -9.22
N ILE A 59 -17.92 -5.76 -8.97
CA ILE A 59 -18.31 -4.93 -7.81
C ILE A 59 -19.81 -4.61 -7.86
N SER A 60 -20.30 -4.23 -9.04
CA SER A 60 -21.71 -3.86 -9.25
C SER A 60 -22.64 -5.04 -8.95
N GLN A 61 -22.29 -6.24 -9.41
CA GLN A 61 -23.08 -7.46 -9.22
C GLN A 61 -23.00 -7.98 -7.78
N ARG A 62 -21.79 -8.02 -7.20
CA ARG A 62 -21.56 -8.56 -5.84
C ARG A 62 -22.27 -7.73 -4.76
N LEU A 63 -22.28 -6.41 -4.91
CA LEU A 63 -22.81 -5.48 -3.91
C LEU A 63 -24.21 -4.96 -4.24
N TRP A 64 -24.73 -5.25 -5.43
CA TRP A 64 -26.04 -4.77 -5.90
C TRP A 64 -26.14 -3.23 -5.89
N VAL A 65 -25.14 -2.57 -6.45
CA VAL A 65 -25.02 -1.10 -6.48
C VAL A 65 -25.04 -0.56 -7.91
N SER A 66 -25.28 0.75 -8.05
CA SER A 66 -25.22 1.42 -9.35
C SER A 66 -23.79 1.41 -9.92
N SER A 67 -23.65 1.48 -11.26
CA SER A 67 -22.33 1.56 -11.89
C SER A 67 -21.51 2.77 -11.42
N LEU A 68 -22.17 3.88 -11.09
CA LEU A 68 -21.51 5.08 -10.57
C LEU A 68 -20.92 4.84 -9.18
N GLU A 69 -21.66 4.15 -8.32
CA GLU A 69 -21.22 3.82 -6.96
C GLU A 69 -20.13 2.75 -6.97
N ALA A 70 -20.27 1.72 -7.82
CA ALA A 70 -19.24 0.72 -8.06
C ALA A 70 -17.95 1.35 -8.60
N GLN A 71 -18.05 2.31 -9.52
CA GLN A 71 -16.91 3.05 -10.06
C GLN A 71 -16.18 3.85 -8.97
N ASN A 72 -16.94 4.50 -8.09
CA ASN A 72 -16.36 5.24 -6.97
C ASN A 72 -15.62 4.30 -6.00
N LEU A 73 -16.23 3.17 -5.62
CA LEU A 73 -15.60 2.18 -4.76
C LEU A 73 -14.35 1.58 -5.43
N GLY A 74 -14.45 1.19 -6.70
CA GLY A 74 -13.34 0.67 -7.50
C GLY A 74 -12.17 1.64 -7.57
N ASN A 75 -12.43 2.94 -7.69
CA ASN A 75 -11.39 3.97 -7.63
C ASN A 75 -10.65 3.96 -6.29
N PHE A 76 -11.34 3.79 -5.16
CA PHE A 76 -10.67 3.70 -3.86
C PHE A 76 -9.86 2.41 -3.71
N ILE A 77 -10.33 1.28 -4.25
CA ILE A 77 -9.56 0.02 -4.24
C ILE A 77 -8.22 0.22 -4.97
N VAL A 78 -8.21 0.92 -6.11
CA VAL A 78 -6.98 1.27 -6.85
C VAL A 78 -6.13 2.29 -6.08
N LYS A 79 -6.74 3.38 -5.57
CA LYS A 79 -6.01 4.45 -4.86
C LYS A 79 -5.28 3.94 -3.63
N TYR A 80 -5.92 3.06 -2.84
CA TYR A 80 -5.29 2.45 -1.65
C TYR A 80 -4.31 1.31 -2.00
N GLY A 81 -4.13 0.99 -3.29
CA GLY A 81 -3.10 0.05 -3.74
C GLY A 81 -3.47 -1.43 -3.59
N TYR A 82 -4.74 -1.79 -3.40
CA TYR A 82 -5.16 -3.20 -3.35
C TYR A 82 -5.13 -3.87 -4.72
N ILE A 83 -5.38 -3.08 -5.77
CA ILE A 83 -5.11 -3.44 -7.16
C ILE A 83 -4.33 -2.29 -7.80
N TYR A 84 -3.49 -2.58 -8.79
CA TYR A 84 -2.69 -1.56 -9.47
C TYR A 84 -2.76 -1.72 -11.00
N PRO A 85 -2.74 -0.61 -11.76
CA PRO A 85 -2.76 -0.66 -13.21
C PRO A 85 -1.41 -1.10 -13.78
N LEU A 86 -1.45 -1.94 -14.82
CA LEU A 86 -0.26 -2.42 -15.54
C LEU A 86 0.21 -1.44 -16.63
N GLN A 87 -0.69 -0.56 -17.08
CA GLN A 87 -0.40 0.54 -17.99
C GLN A 87 -0.66 1.87 -17.29
N ASP A 88 0.14 2.90 -17.58
CA ASP A 88 0.00 4.23 -16.95
C ASP A 88 -0.03 4.16 -15.40
N PRO A 89 1.03 3.63 -14.76
CA PRO A 89 1.01 3.24 -13.35
C PRO A 89 0.76 4.39 -12.36
N LYS A 90 0.92 5.65 -12.80
CA LYS A 90 0.68 6.85 -11.98
C LYS A 90 -0.81 7.21 -11.89
N ASN A 91 -1.61 6.71 -12.81
CA ASN A 91 -3.04 6.99 -12.87
C ASN A 91 -3.81 5.99 -12.02
N LEU A 92 -3.88 6.26 -10.72
CA LEU A 92 -4.52 5.41 -9.72
C LEU A 92 -6.05 5.54 -9.74
N VAL A 93 -6.65 5.20 -10.89
CA VAL A 93 -8.09 5.23 -11.15
C VAL A 93 -8.48 3.91 -11.82
N LEU A 94 -9.67 3.39 -11.49
CA LEU A 94 -10.23 2.24 -12.18
C LEU A 94 -10.83 2.71 -13.51
N LYS A 95 -10.30 2.25 -14.63
CA LYS A 95 -10.83 2.56 -15.97
C LYS A 95 -11.83 1.47 -16.35
N PRO A 96 -13.10 1.79 -16.68
CA PRO A 96 -14.12 0.79 -17.02
C PRO A 96 -13.98 0.29 -18.47
N ASP A 97 -12.75 -0.05 -18.86
CA ASP A 97 -12.37 -0.50 -20.20
C ASP A 97 -11.41 -1.71 -20.11
N GLY A 98 -10.75 -2.03 -21.23
CA GLY A 98 -9.77 -3.10 -21.33
C GLY A 98 -8.43 -2.85 -20.64
N SER A 99 -8.26 -1.74 -19.89
CA SER A 99 -7.07 -1.48 -19.08
C SER A 99 -6.85 -2.60 -18.08
N LEU A 100 -5.59 -3.01 -17.89
CA LEU A 100 -5.26 -4.18 -17.10
C LEU A 100 -4.81 -3.82 -15.70
N TYR A 101 -5.29 -4.59 -14.73
CA TYR A 101 -4.97 -4.47 -13.33
C TYR A 101 -4.48 -5.81 -12.79
N GLN A 102 -3.71 -5.76 -11.71
CA GLN A 102 -3.33 -6.94 -10.92
C GLN A 102 -3.62 -6.69 -9.45
N PHE A 103 -3.91 -7.77 -8.72
CA PHE A 103 -4.00 -7.72 -7.27
C PHE A 103 -2.61 -7.47 -6.66
N GLN A 104 -2.58 -6.60 -5.66
CA GLN A 104 -1.41 -6.40 -4.83
C GLN A 104 -1.27 -7.54 -3.81
N THR A 105 -0.04 -7.90 -3.47
CA THR A 105 0.21 -8.86 -2.38
C THR A 105 -0.16 -8.25 -1.01
N PRO A 106 -0.74 -9.02 -0.08
CA PRO A 106 -1.07 -8.54 1.27
C PRO A 106 0.10 -7.89 2.02
N TYR A 107 1.33 -8.27 1.71
CA TYR A 107 2.54 -7.64 2.26
C TYR A 107 2.61 -6.13 1.98
N PHE A 108 2.06 -5.69 0.85
CA PHE A 108 2.04 -4.29 0.42
C PHE A 108 0.68 -3.61 0.66
N TRP A 109 -0.22 -4.22 1.44
CA TRP A 109 -1.48 -3.57 1.78
C TRP A 109 -1.26 -2.49 2.87
N PRO A 110 -2.04 -1.39 2.83
CA PRO A 110 -1.94 -0.34 3.83
C PRO A 110 -2.31 -0.85 5.23
N THR A 111 -1.57 -0.44 6.25
CA THR A 111 -1.85 -0.79 7.64
C THR A 111 -2.14 0.44 8.49
N GLN A 112 -3.00 0.28 9.51
CA GLN A 112 -3.38 1.36 10.43
C GLN A 112 -2.20 1.84 11.30
N GLN A 113 -1.42 0.89 11.82
CA GLN A 113 -0.40 1.20 12.83
C GLN A 113 0.93 1.61 12.21
N TRP A 114 1.32 0.96 11.11
CA TRP A 114 2.68 1.06 10.59
C TRP A 114 2.67 1.82 9.26
N PRO A 115 3.09 3.10 9.24
CA PRO A 115 3.34 3.79 7.98
C PRO A 115 4.56 3.19 7.29
N ALA A 116 4.67 3.37 5.97
CA ALA A 116 5.87 2.96 5.23
C ALA A 116 7.09 3.70 5.76
N GLU A 117 8.16 2.96 6.11
CA GLU A 117 9.34 3.54 6.72
C GLU A 117 10.27 4.23 5.71
N ASP A 118 10.97 5.25 6.18
CA ASP A 118 11.98 5.96 5.39
C ASP A 118 13.17 5.06 5.02
N THR A 119 13.52 4.10 5.89
CA THR A 119 14.59 3.14 5.63
C THR A 119 14.24 2.23 4.44
N ASP A 120 13.02 1.70 4.41
CA ASP A 120 12.54 0.84 3.32
C ASP A 120 12.47 1.61 2.00
N TYR A 121 12.03 2.87 2.04
CA TYR A 121 11.97 3.70 0.84
C TYR A 121 13.37 4.01 0.31
N ALA A 122 14.34 4.26 1.20
CA ALA A 122 15.73 4.45 0.81
C ALA A 122 16.32 3.20 0.16
N ILE A 123 16.02 2.01 0.69
CA ILE A 123 16.44 0.72 0.10
C ILE A 123 15.85 0.56 -1.31
N TYR A 124 14.56 0.84 -1.49
CA TYR A 124 13.90 0.79 -2.80
C TYR A 124 14.55 1.73 -3.82
N LEU A 125 14.78 3.00 -3.45
CA LEU A 125 15.41 3.99 -4.34
C LEU A 125 16.86 3.63 -4.66
N ALA A 126 17.62 3.16 -3.68
CA ALA A 126 18.99 2.66 -3.87
C ALA A 126 19.02 1.48 -4.85
N LYS A 127 18.14 0.50 -4.66
CA LYS A 127 18.00 -0.68 -5.54
C LYS A 127 17.68 -0.27 -6.97
N ARG A 128 16.76 0.68 -7.17
CA ARG A 128 16.44 1.22 -8.50
C ARG A 128 17.63 1.93 -9.14
N ASN A 129 18.36 2.72 -8.38
CA ASN A 129 19.54 3.42 -8.87
C ASN A 129 20.68 2.45 -9.24
N ILE A 130 20.87 1.36 -8.49
CA ILE A 130 21.80 0.27 -8.82
C ILE A 130 21.38 -0.45 -10.10
N LYS A 131 20.09 -0.73 -10.26
CA LYS A 131 19.55 -1.46 -11.42
C LYS A 131 19.81 -0.73 -12.73
N LYS A 132 19.62 0.59 -12.76
CA LYS A 132 19.97 1.44 -13.90
C LYS A 132 20.25 2.85 -13.42
N LYS A 133 21.50 3.29 -13.59
CA LYS A 133 21.92 4.66 -13.25
C LYS A 133 21.05 5.68 -14.00
N GLY A 134 20.48 6.64 -13.29
CA GLY A 134 19.63 7.69 -13.86
C GLY A 134 18.18 7.28 -14.16
N ILE A 135 17.69 6.15 -13.64
CA ILE A 135 16.27 5.75 -13.80
C ILE A 135 15.32 6.40 -12.79
N LEU A 136 15.85 7.04 -11.75
CA LEU A 136 15.03 7.76 -10.77
C LEU A 136 14.44 9.00 -11.43
N GLU A 137 13.16 9.24 -11.18
CA GLU A 137 12.48 10.47 -11.55
C GLU A 137 12.99 11.65 -10.70
N GLU A 138 12.71 12.89 -11.08
CA GLU A 138 13.30 14.06 -10.41
C GLU A 138 12.92 14.13 -8.92
N TYR A 139 11.63 13.96 -8.59
CA TYR A 139 11.19 13.90 -7.20
C TYR A 139 11.78 12.70 -6.43
N GLU A 140 12.08 11.59 -7.11
CA GLU A 140 12.71 10.43 -6.50
C GLU A 140 14.18 10.70 -6.18
N LYS A 141 14.89 11.47 -7.03
CA LYS A 141 16.26 11.92 -6.75
C LYS A 141 16.30 12.87 -5.56
N GLU A 142 15.38 13.82 -5.49
CA GLU A 142 15.24 14.73 -4.35
C GLU A 142 15.00 13.94 -3.06
N ASN A 143 14.06 13.00 -3.08
CA ASN A 143 13.79 12.09 -1.97
C ASN A 143 15.01 11.25 -1.58
N TYR A 144 15.72 10.68 -2.56
CA TYR A 144 16.92 9.89 -2.30
C TYR A 144 18.02 10.71 -1.61
N ASN A 145 18.25 11.93 -2.09
CA ASN A 145 19.23 12.85 -1.50
C ASN A 145 18.81 13.30 -0.10
N PHE A 146 17.52 13.55 0.11
CA PHE A 146 16.96 13.88 1.41
C PHE A 146 17.15 12.73 2.41
N LEU A 147 16.79 11.50 2.02
CA LEU A 147 16.95 10.32 2.86
C LEU A 147 18.41 10.04 3.19
N ASN A 148 19.31 10.17 2.21
CA ASN A 148 20.74 10.01 2.44
C ASN A 148 21.27 10.97 3.53
N ARG A 149 20.75 12.19 3.60
CA ARG A 149 21.09 13.15 4.66
C ARG A 149 20.40 12.80 5.99
N LYS A 150 19.11 12.46 5.96
CA LYS A 150 18.28 12.22 7.15
C LYS A 150 18.68 10.95 7.91
N ILE A 151 18.96 9.87 7.21
CA ILE A 151 19.28 8.54 7.78
C ILE A 151 20.69 8.07 7.38
N ASN A 152 21.63 9.02 7.25
CA ASN A 152 23.00 8.74 6.83
C ASN A 152 23.70 7.67 7.71
N TYR A 153 23.42 7.67 9.01
CA TYR A 153 23.96 6.71 9.97
C TYR A 153 23.57 5.25 9.70
N LYS A 154 22.52 5.00 8.89
CA LYS A 154 22.12 3.66 8.41
C LYS A 154 22.46 3.41 6.95
N TRP A 155 23.20 4.31 6.30
CA TRP A 155 23.32 4.29 4.84
C TRP A 155 24.06 3.06 4.32
N GLU A 156 25.08 2.58 5.04
CA GLU A 156 25.76 1.33 4.69
C GLU A 156 24.80 0.14 4.68
N PHE A 157 23.91 0.06 5.68
CA PHE A 157 22.86 -0.95 5.73
C PHE A 157 21.88 -0.84 4.55
N VAL A 158 21.46 0.39 4.20
CA VAL A 158 20.59 0.64 3.03
C VAL A 158 21.22 0.12 1.74
N ILE A 159 22.51 0.44 1.51
CA ILE A 159 23.22 0.00 0.31
C ILE A 159 23.40 -1.52 0.30
N MET A 160 23.77 -2.12 1.44
CA MET A 160 23.92 -3.57 1.57
C MET A 160 22.61 -4.30 1.22
N GLN A 161 21.49 -3.88 1.81
CA GLN A 161 20.16 -4.45 1.55
C GLN A 161 19.74 -4.26 0.08
N ALA A 162 19.98 -3.08 -0.49
CA ALA A 162 19.66 -2.81 -1.89
C ALA A 162 20.46 -3.69 -2.86
N GLN A 163 21.75 -3.94 -2.57
CA GLN A 163 22.60 -4.84 -3.35
C GLN A 163 22.18 -6.30 -3.23
N GLU A 164 21.85 -6.75 -2.02
CA GLU A 164 21.37 -8.10 -1.75
C GLU A 164 20.06 -8.38 -2.49
N GLN A 165 19.06 -7.49 -2.35
CA GLN A 165 17.79 -7.60 -3.08
C GLN A 165 17.98 -7.54 -4.60
N HIS A 166 18.89 -6.70 -5.10
CA HIS A 166 19.20 -6.62 -6.52
C HIS A 166 19.83 -7.92 -7.03
N ARG A 167 20.72 -8.56 -6.24
CA ARG A 167 21.35 -9.84 -6.57
C ARG A 167 20.31 -10.97 -6.57
N ALA A 168 19.50 -11.10 -5.52
CA ALA A 168 18.43 -12.09 -5.45
C ALA A 168 17.40 -11.93 -6.58
N GLY A 169 17.10 -10.70 -6.97
CA GLY A 169 16.23 -10.42 -8.12
C GLY A 169 16.78 -10.95 -9.46
N LYS A 170 18.12 -11.00 -9.62
CA LYS A 170 18.77 -11.50 -10.85
C LYS A 170 18.64 -13.01 -11.04
N GLU A 171 18.44 -13.76 -9.97
CA GLU A 171 18.28 -15.22 -10.01
C GLU A 171 16.87 -15.63 -10.48
N ARG A 172 15.89 -14.73 -10.37
CA ARG A 172 14.52 -14.95 -10.85
C ARG A 172 14.41 -14.81 -12.37
N ASN A 173 13.46 -15.51 -12.96
CA ASN A 173 13.13 -15.36 -14.37
C ASN A 173 12.65 -13.91 -14.67
N LYS A 174 12.64 -13.54 -15.96
CA LYS A 174 12.33 -12.17 -16.39
C LYS A 174 10.90 -11.74 -16.05
N ALA A 175 9.93 -12.66 -16.13
CA ALA A 175 8.52 -12.36 -15.88
C ALA A 175 8.26 -12.09 -14.39
N ASP A 176 8.76 -12.96 -13.52
CA ASP A 176 8.63 -12.83 -12.06
C ASP A 176 9.34 -11.59 -11.55
N ARG A 177 10.54 -11.30 -12.07
CA ARG A 177 11.27 -10.08 -11.72
C ARG A 177 10.46 -8.83 -12.06
N TYR A 178 9.88 -8.78 -13.26
CA TYR A 178 9.05 -7.67 -13.71
C TYR A 178 7.79 -7.52 -12.84
N ALA A 179 7.11 -8.63 -12.51
CA ALA A 179 5.93 -8.61 -11.65
C ALA A 179 6.24 -8.04 -10.26
N LEU A 180 7.36 -8.46 -9.64
CA LEU A 180 7.79 -7.95 -8.33
C LEU A 180 8.17 -6.47 -8.38
N ASP A 181 8.90 -6.06 -9.42
CA ASP A 181 9.25 -4.65 -9.64
C ASP A 181 7.97 -3.79 -9.78
N CYS A 182 6.94 -4.30 -10.47
CA CYS A 182 5.65 -3.64 -10.62
C CYS A 182 4.88 -3.54 -9.29
N GLN A 183 4.82 -4.63 -8.52
CA GLN A 183 4.16 -4.65 -7.19
C GLN A 183 4.79 -3.64 -6.23
N GLU A 184 6.12 -3.65 -6.15
CA GLU A 184 6.86 -2.75 -5.27
C GLU A 184 6.74 -1.30 -5.74
N LYS A 185 6.80 -1.04 -7.05
CA LYS A 185 6.58 0.30 -7.60
C LYS A 185 5.16 0.81 -7.29
N ALA A 186 4.14 -0.03 -7.44
CA ALA A 186 2.76 0.33 -7.14
C ALA A 186 2.58 0.69 -5.65
N TYR A 187 3.20 -0.07 -4.74
CA TYR A 187 3.23 0.23 -3.32
C TYR A 187 3.79 1.63 -3.03
N TRP A 188 4.97 1.95 -3.59
CA TRP A 188 5.60 3.25 -3.35
C TRP A 188 4.84 4.43 -3.98
N LEU A 189 4.12 4.22 -5.09
CA LEU A 189 3.27 5.26 -5.66
C LEU A 189 2.11 5.66 -4.73
N VAL A 190 1.62 4.75 -3.89
CA VAL A 190 0.61 5.05 -2.88
C VAL A 190 1.23 5.67 -1.64
N HIS A 191 2.33 5.11 -1.13
CA HIS A 191 2.92 5.50 0.16
C HIS A 191 3.90 6.69 0.10
N ARG A 192 4.37 7.04 -1.09
CA ARG A 192 5.29 8.16 -1.37
C ARG A 192 4.87 8.81 -2.68
N CYS A 193 3.62 9.28 -2.72
CA CYS A 193 2.99 9.81 -3.92
C CYS A 193 3.80 10.95 -4.55
N PRO A 194 3.85 11.06 -5.89
CA PRO A 194 4.53 12.17 -6.56
C PRO A 194 3.96 13.54 -6.12
N PRO A 195 4.78 14.60 -6.11
CA PRO A 195 4.31 15.95 -5.81
C PRO A 195 3.13 16.37 -6.69
N GLY A 196 2.11 16.97 -6.09
CA GLY A 196 0.88 17.41 -6.78
C GLY A 196 -0.18 16.31 -6.95
N MET A 197 0.12 15.06 -6.60
CA MET A 197 -0.87 13.98 -6.52
C MET A 197 -1.57 14.00 -5.15
N ASN A 198 -2.82 13.54 -5.09
CA ASN A 198 -3.55 13.41 -3.83
C ASN A 198 -2.96 12.27 -2.99
N ASP A 199 -2.55 12.57 -1.77
CA ASP A 199 -2.19 11.56 -0.77
C ASP A 199 -3.47 10.96 -0.19
N VAL A 200 -3.82 9.75 -0.64
CA VAL A 200 -5.00 9.02 -0.14
C VAL A 200 -4.82 8.54 1.31
N LEU A 201 -3.57 8.50 1.80
CA LEU A 201 -3.26 8.07 3.17
C LEU A 201 -3.27 9.25 4.15
N ASP A 202 -3.49 10.48 3.68
CA ASP A 202 -3.74 11.63 4.54
C ASP A 202 -5.04 11.41 5.32
N TYR A 203 -4.89 11.25 6.63
CA TYR A 203 -5.97 11.02 7.59
C TYR A 203 -6.27 12.25 8.45
N GLY A 204 -5.67 13.40 8.13
CA GLY A 204 -5.74 14.62 8.92
C GLY A 204 -4.84 14.56 10.16
N LEU A 205 -5.35 15.05 11.29
CA LEU A 205 -4.57 15.14 12.53
C LEU A 205 -4.42 13.78 13.22
N ASP A 206 -3.26 13.57 13.83
CA ASP A 206 -3.05 12.51 14.81
C ASP A 206 -3.99 12.68 16.01
N ARG A 207 -4.05 11.64 16.84
CA ARG A 207 -4.83 11.56 18.08
C ARG A 207 -3.92 11.75 19.28
N VAL A 208 -4.47 12.35 20.33
CA VAL A 208 -3.82 12.47 21.64
C VAL A 208 -3.81 11.11 22.36
N THR A 209 -4.90 10.35 22.25
CA THR A 209 -5.03 9.02 22.85
C THR A 209 -4.74 7.93 21.83
N ASN A 210 -3.92 6.96 22.19
CA ASN A 210 -3.61 5.82 21.34
C ASN A 210 -4.86 4.93 21.16
N PRO A 211 -5.42 4.81 19.96
CA PRO A 211 -6.60 3.98 19.75
C PRO A 211 -6.32 2.47 19.91
N ASN A 212 -5.05 2.06 19.92
CA ASN A 212 -4.60 0.67 20.06
C ASN A 212 -4.11 0.35 21.49
N GLU A 213 -4.09 1.31 22.40
CA GLU A 213 -3.74 1.05 23.80
C GLU A 213 -4.85 0.21 24.46
N VAL A 214 -4.45 -0.88 25.11
CA VAL A 214 -5.37 -1.76 25.83
C VAL A 214 -5.84 -1.02 27.08
N GLN A 215 -7.12 -0.66 27.14
CA GLN A 215 -7.71 -0.15 28.37
C GLN A 215 -7.82 -1.29 29.37
N VAL A 216 -6.90 -1.34 30.35
CA VAL A 216 -7.07 -2.18 31.53
C VAL A 216 -8.29 -1.63 32.28
N LYS A 217 -9.41 -2.36 32.26
CA LYS A 217 -10.52 -2.06 33.16
C LYS A 217 -10.00 -2.25 34.58
N GLN A 218 -9.76 -1.17 35.31
CA GLN A 218 -9.62 -1.24 36.77
C GLN A 218 -10.95 -1.81 37.29
N ALA A 219 -10.97 -3.08 37.68
CA ALA A 219 -12.04 -3.59 38.51
C ALA A 219 -11.96 -2.84 39.83
N THR A 220 -12.92 -1.97 40.11
CA THR A 220 -13.16 -1.45 41.45
C THR A 220 -13.45 -2.66 42.34
N ILE A 221 -12.53 -2.95 43.25
CA ILE A 221 -12.78 -3.85 44.37
C ILE A 221 -13.77 -3.10 45.26
N ASP A 222 -15.02 -3.56 45.28
CA ASP A 222 -16.02 -3.13 46.26
C ASP A 222 -15.57 -3.65 47.63
N ASP A 223 -14.82 -2.85 48.37
CA ASP A 223 -14.53 -3.11 49.79
C ASP A 223 -15.76 -2.73 50.64
N GLY A 224 -16.84 -3.49 50.47
CA GLY A 224 -18.02 -3.45 51.33
C GLY A 224 -17.79 -4.29 52.59
N TRP A 225 -17.42 -3.62 53.69
CA TRP A 225 -17.29 -4.22 55.02
C TRP A 225 -18.58 -4.94 55.48
N PRO A 226 -18.49 -6.09 56.18
CA PRO A 226 -19.65 -6.70 56.80
C PRO A 226 -20.02 -5.91 58.07
N ILE A 227 -21.24 -5.40 58.12
CA ILE A 227 -21.82 -4.87 59.35
C ILE A 227 -22.36 -6.06 60.14
N SER A 228 -21.91 -6.13 61.40
CA SER A 228 -22.23 -7.11 62.45
C SER A 228 -23.71 -7.39 62.66
#